data_AF-A0AAU0SBB7-F1
#
_entry.id   AF-A0AAU0SBB7-F1
#
_cell.length_a   1.000
_cell.length_b   1.000
_cell.length_c   1.000
_cell.angle_alpha   90.00
_cell.angle_beta   90.00
_cell.angle_gamma   90.00
#
_symmetry.space_group_name_H-M   'P 1'
#
loop_
_entity.id
_entity.type
_entity.pdbx_description
1 polymer ?
#
loop_
_entity_poly.entity_id
_entity_poly.type
_entity_poly.pdbx_seq_one_letter_code
_entity_poly.pdbx_strand_id
1 'polypeptide(L)'
;MVDAAAYGAGATAAAWLGYKTDKALQEAIEREANRREYKNRCSEPPPPGLSPCELAKWNLNKAQACKDLRNANTNRWWGGADNEQSSQLAQDLDNAIRNAKNAVDRICKKECP
;
A
#
# COMPACT_ATOMS: atom_id res chain seq x y z
N MET A 1 -3.12 -34.39 52.31
CA MET A 1 -3.93 -34.78 51.14
C MET A 1 -4.80 -33.58 50.84
N VAL A 2 -4.42 -32.77 49.85
CA VAL A 2 -5.22 -31.64 49.38
C VAL A 2 -5.65 -31.96 47.97
N ASP A 3 -6.97 -32.07 47.80
CA ASP A 3 -7.61 -32.45 46.55
C ASP A 3 -7.30 -31.43 45.44
N ALA A 4 -6.72 -31.92 44.35
CA ALA A 4 -6.60 -31.18 43.11
C ALA A 4 -7.97 -31.14 42.43
N ALA A 5 -8.75 -30.10 42.73
CA ALA A 5 -9.96 -29.80 41.99
C ALA A 5 -9.58 -29.35 40.57
N ALA A 6 -10.09 -30.09 39.58
CA ALA A 6 -9.91 -29.87 38.17
C ALA A 6 -10.32 -28.44 37.75
N TYR A 7 -9.38 -27.68 37.20
CA TYR A 7 -9.71 -26.48 36.43
C TYR A 7 -10.37 -26.92 35.13
N GLY A 8 -11.70 -26.92 35.15
CA GLY A 8 -12.54 -27.22 34.00
C GLY A 8 -12.22 -26.30 32.83
N ALA A 9 -12.05 -26.91 31.66
CA ALA A 9 -12.03 -26.25 30.38
C ALA A 9 -13.37 -25.55 30.12
N GLY A 10 -13.46 -24.29 30.54
CA GLY A 10 -14.61 -23.42 30.32
C GLY A 10 -14.25 -22.25 29.41
N ALA A 11 -13.88 -22.51 28.16
CA ALA A 11 -13.91 -21.46 27.15
C ALA A 11 -15.39 -21.12 26.89
N THR A 12 -15.93 -20.18 27.67
CA THR A 12 -17.29 -19.67 27.47
C THR A 12 -17.42 -19.12 26.06
N ALA A 13 -18.56 -19.34 25.40
CA ALA A 13 -18.81 -18.87 24.03
C ALA A 13 -18.58 -17.34 23.85
N ALA A 14 -18.62 -16.57 24.93
CA ALA A 14 -18.28 -15.14 24.97
C ALA A 14 -16.80 -14.85 24.61
N ALA A 15 -15.85 -15.68 25.05
CA ALA A 15 -14.43 -15.50 24.73
C ALA A 15 -14.14 -15.75 23.23
N TRP A 16 -14.86 -16.69 22.61
CA TRP A 16 -14.75 -16.97 21.18
C TRP A 16 -15.39 -15.89 20.30
N LEU A 17 -16.46 -15.24 20.77
CA LEU A 17 -17.09 -14.12 20.08
C LEU A 17 -16.23 -12.85 20.15
N GLY A 18 -15.63 -12.54 21.31
CA GLY A 18 -14.70 -11.41 21.48
C GLY A 18 -13.44 -11.52 20.63
N TYR A 19 -12.83 -12.71 20.56
CA TYR A 19 -11.64 -12.94 19.73
C TYR A 19 -11.88 -12.73 18.23
N LYS A 20 -13.05 -13.12 17.72
CA LYS A 20 -13.40 -12.94 16.29
C LYS A 20 -13.66 -11.47 15.95
N THR A 21 -14.28 -10.71 16.86
CA THR A 21 -14.49 -9.27 16.67
C THR A 21 -13.17 -8.51 16.67
N ASP A 22 -12.22 -8.89 17.52
CA ASP A 22 -10.90 -8.25 17.57
C ASP A 22 -10.11 -8.49 16.28
N LYS A 23 -10.16 -9.71 15.73
CA LYS A 23 -9.48 -10.04 14.47
C LYS A 23 -10.08 -9.28 13.28
N ALA A 24 -11.40 -9.26 13.14
CA ALA A 24 -12.05 -8.54 12.05
C ALA A 24 -11.78 -7.02 12.12
N LEU A 25 -11.75 -6.46 13.32
CA LEU A 25 -11.39 -5.06 13.55
C LEU A 25 -9.93 -4.79 13.17
N GLN A 26 -8.99 -5.65 13.60
CA GLN A 26 -7.58 -5.52 13.23
C GLN A 26 -7.37 -5.59 11.71
N GLU A 27 -8.00 -6.54 11.02
CA GLU A 27 -7.92 -6.66 9.56
C GLU A 27 -8.46 -5.40 8.86
N ALA A 28 -9.55 -4.81 9.37
CA ALA A 28 -10.09 -3.57 8.83
C ALA A 28 -9.14 -2.37 9.03
N ILE A 29 -8.51 -2.28 10.21
CA ILE A 29 -7.52 -1.24 10.52
C ILE A 29 -6.29 -1.38 9.61
N GLU A 30 -5.74 -2.58 9.48
CA GLU A 30 -4.57 -2.83 8.63
C GLU A 30 -4.86 -2.53 7.16
N ARG A 31 -6.05 -2.94 6.67
CA ARG A 31 -6.47 -2.69 5.29
C ARG A 31 -6.56 -1.20 4.99
N GLU A 32 -7.19 -0.41 5.88
CA GLU A 32 -7.25 1.04 5.69
C GLU A 32 -5.88 1.70 5.86
N ALA A 33 -5.01 1.20 6.72
CA ALA A 33 -3.64 1.68 6.85
C ALA A 33 -2.84 1.48 5.54
N ASN A 34 -2.86 0.27 4.95
CA ASN A 34 -2.19 0.01 3.67
C ASN A 34 -2.81 0.81 2.52
N ARG A 35 -4.13 1.03 2.56
CA ARG A 35 -4.81 1.88 1.58
C ARG A 35 -4.35 3.33 1.66
N ARG A 36 -4.25 3.88 2.87
CA ARG A 36 -3.74 5.24 3.08
C ARG A 36 -2.29 5.39 2.66
N GLU A 37 -1.48 4.38 2.91
CA GLU A 37 -0.06 4.36 2.54
C GLU A 37 0.13 4.58 1.03
N TYR A 38 -0.50 3.75 0.19
CA TYR A 38 -0.37 3.94 -1.26
C TYR A 38 -0.98 5.27 -1.69
N LYS A 39 -2.13 5.68 -1.13
CA LYS A 39 -2.77 6.96 -1.50
C LYS A 39 -1.87 8.15 -1.22
N ASN A 40 -1.30 8.21 -0.02
CA ASN A 40 -0.40 9.28 0.38
C ASN A 40 0.81 9.35 -0.55
N ARG A 41 1.40 8.19 -0.89
CA ARG A 41 2.53 8.13 -1.83
C ARG A 41 2.14 8.60 -3.23
N CYS A 42 1.01 8.16 -3.75
CA CYS A 42 0.55 8.54 -5.08
C CYS A 42 0.24 10.05 -5.18
N SER A 43 -0.31 10.64 -4.11
CA SER A 43 -0.66 12.07 -4.03
C SER A 43 0.45 12.97 -3.48
N GLU A 44 1.60 12.41 -3.12
CA GLU A 44 2.71 13.16 -2.53
C GLU A 44 3.11 14.32 -3.46
N PRO A 45 3.27 15.55 -2.95
CA PRO A 45 3.79 16.67 -3.73
C PRO A 45 5.32 16.62 -3.84
N PRO A 46 5.91 17.18 -4.91
CA PRO A 46 7.36 17.24 -5.02
C PRO A 46 7.96 18.11 -3.91
N PRO A 47 9.14 17.75 -3.37
CA PRO A 47 9.95 18.66 -2.56
C PRO A 47 10.15 20.00 -3.27
N PRO A 48 10.15 21.13 -2.53
CA PRO A 48 10.41 22.43 -3.12
C PRO A 48 11.88 22.53 -3.58
N GLY A 49 12.12 23.36 -4.60
CA GLY A 49 13.49 23.73 -5.03
C GLY A 49 14.23 22.70 -5.89
N LEU A 50 13.57 21.64 -6.34
CA LEU A 50 14.17 20.65 -7.25
C LEU A 50 14.46 21.25 -8.63
N SER A 51 15.61 20.91 -9.22
CA SER A 51 15.88 21.16 -10.63
C SER A 51 14.87 20.41 -11.52
N PRO A 52 14.73 20.78 -12.81
CA PRO A 52 13.83 20.05 -13.70
C PRO A 52 14.20 18.55 -13.83
N CYS A 53 15.48 18.18 -13.91
CA CYS A 53 15.90 16.78 -13.89
C CYS A 53 15.61 16.09 -12.55
N GLU A 54 15.87 16.75 -11.42
CA GLU A 54 15.58 16.20 -10.09
C GLU A 54 14.08 15.97 -9.89
N LEU A 55 13.24 16.91 -10.33
CA LEU A 55 11.79 16.79 -10.34
C LEU A 55 11.33 15.63 -11.24
N ALA A 56 11.94 15.45 -12.41
CA ALA A 56 11.63 14.32 -13.29
C ALA A 56 11.98 12.97 -12.64
N LYS A 57 13.15 12.87 -12.01
CA LYS A 57 13.59 11.67 -11.27
C LYS A 57 12.67 11.38 -10.08
N TRP A 58 12.29 12.42 -9.33
CA TRP A 58 11.38 12.30 -8.21
C TRP A 58 9.99 11.81 -8.67
N ASN A 59 9.45 12.34 -9.77
CA ASN A 59 8.18 11.88 -10.33
C ASN A 59 8.21 10.41 -10.75
N LEU A 60 9.31 9.96 -11.37
CA LEU A 60 9.50 8.55 -11.72
C LEU A 60 9.51 7.66 -10.48
N ASN A 61 10.29 8.05 -9.47
CA ASN A 61 10.36 7.32 -8.21
C ASN A 61 8.99 7.26 -7.50
N LYS A 62 8.23 8.37 -7.51
CA LYS A 62 6.87 8.42 -6.97
C LYS A 62 5.92 7.48 -7.72
N ALA A 63 5.91 7.53 -9.05
CA ALA A 63 5.05 6.68 -9.86
C ALA A 63 5.32 5.18 -9.63
N GLN A 64 6.60 4.79 -9.57
CA GLN A 64 6.99 3.40 -9.31
C GLN A 64 6.54 2.95 -7.92
N ALA A 65 6.84 3.73 -6.88
CA ALA A 65 6.46 3.42 -5.50
C ALA A 65 4.94 3.37 -5.31
N CYS A 66 4.19 4.28 -5.95
CA CYS A 66 2.74 4.26 -5.97
C CYS A 66 2.20 2.93 -6.52
N LYS A 67 2.73 2.46 -7.66
CA LYS A 67 2.34 1.16 -8.24
C LYS A 67 2.70 -0.01 -7.31
N ASP A 68 3.90 -0.01 -6.76
CA ASP A 68 4.38 -1.11 -5.92
C ASP A 68 3.55 -1.26 -4.65
N LEU A 69 3.27 -0.14 -3.97
CA LEU A 69 2.41 -0.13 -2.77
C LEU A 69 0.98 -0.56 -3.08
N ARG A 70 0.45 -0.13 -4.23
CA ARG A 70 -0.91 -0.52 -4.64
C ARG A 70 -0.99 -2.02 -4.90
N ASN A 71 -0.04 -2.56 -5.65
CA ASN A 71 0.06 -4.00 -5.89
C ASN A 71 0.26 -4.80 -4.60
N ALA A 72 1.09 -4.31 -3.67
CA ALA A 72 1.28 -4.95 -2.38
C ALA A 72 -0.04 -5.00 -1.57
N ASN A 73 -0.78 -3.89 -1.55
CA ASN A 73 -2.10 -3.82 -0.91
C ASN A 73 -3.10 -4.78 -1.57
N THR A 74 -3.21 -4.76 -2.90
CA THR A 74 -4.21 -5.60 -3.59
C THR A 74 -3.87 -7.09 -3.53
N ASN A 75 -2.57 -7.44 -3.60
CA ASN A 75 -2.11 -8.82 -3.40
C ASN A 75 -2.37 -9.32 -1.99
N ARG A 76 -2.11 -8.51 -0.95
CA ARG A 76 -2.30 -8.90 0.45
C ARG A 76 -3.77 -9.20 0.78
N TRP A 77 -4.68 -8.38 0.29
CA TRP A 77 -6.07 -8.38 0.75
C TRP A 77 -7.05 -9.03 -0.23
N TRP A 78 -6.70 -9.13 -1.52
CA TRP A 78 -7.56 -9.67 -2.58
C TRP A 78 -6.86 -10.70 -3.49
N GLY A 79 -5.61 -11.08 -3.19
CA GLY A 79 -4.88 -12.10 -3.97
C GLY A 79 -4.53 -11.67 -5.39
N GLY A 80 -4.54 -10.36 -5.68
CA GLY A 80 -4.29 -9.85 -7.02
C GLY A 80 -4.98 -8.51 -7.24
N ALA A 81 -6.07 -8.51 -7.99
CA ALA A 81 -6.87 -7.32 -8.26
C ALA A 81 -8.01 -7.18 -7.25
N ASP A 82 -8.24 -5.96 -6.76
CA ASP A 82 -9.43 -5.61 -5.98
C ASP A 82 -10.42 -4.81 -6.83
N ASN A 83 -11.60 -4.51 -6.26
CA ASN A 83 -12.61 -3.68 -6.95
C ASN A 83 -12.12 -2.24 -7.20
N GLU A 84 -11.11 -1.77 -6.46
CA GLU A 84 -10.50 -0.45 -6.64
C GLU A 84 -9.37 -0.47 -7.69
N GLN A 85 -8.87 -1.64 -8.14
CA GLN A 85 -7.79 -1.86 -9.10
C GLN A 85 -8.34 -2.49 -10.37
N SER A 86 -9.03 -1.67 -11.16
CA SER A 86 -9.42 -2.05 -12.50
C SER A 86 -8.18 -2.34 -13.37
N SER A 87 -8.35 -3.19 -14.38
CA SER A 87 -7.32 -3.42 -15.41
C SER A 87 -6.92 -2.12 -16.11
N GLN A 88 -7.82 -1.14 -16.18
CA GLN A 88 -7.53 0.21 -16.67
C GLN A 88 -6.56 0.94 -15.75
N LEU A 89 -6.79 0.93 -14.44
CA LEU A 89 -5.91 1.63 -13.50
C LEU A 89 -4.50 1.01 -13.46
N ALA A 90 -4.39 -0.32 -13.62
CA ALA A 90 -3.09 -0.96 -13.77
C ALA A 90 -2.33 -0.44 -15.00
N GLN A 91 -3.02 -0.31 -16.15
CA GLN A 91 -2.45 0.27 -17.37
C GLN A 91 -2.11 1.75 -17.21
N ASP A 92 -2.93 2.52 -16.50
CA ASP A 92 -2.69 3.94 -16.25
C ASP A 92 -1.41 4.15 -15.42
N LEU A 93 -1.18 3.29 -14.43
CA LEU A 93 0.05 3.30 -13.63
C LEU A 93 1.28 2.98 -14.48
N ASP A 94 1.20 1.99 -15.38
CA ASP A 94 2.28 1.66 -16.32
C ASP A 94 2.58 2.80 -17.29
N ASN A 95 1.53 3.44 -17.79
CA ASN A 95 1.66 4.63 -18.63
C ASN A 95 2.30 5.79 -17.88
N ALA A 96 1.93 6.03 -16.62
CA ALA A 96 2.53 7.05 -15.79
C ALA A 96 4.03 6.82 -15.59
N ILE A 97 4.45 5.59 -15.28
CA ILE A 97 5.86 5.22 -15.12
C ILE A 97 6.62 5.43 -16.44
N ARG A 98 6.08 4.95 -17.56
CA ARG A 98 6.68 5.13 -18.89
C ARG A 98 6.86 6.61 -19.24
N ASN A 99 5.84 7.42 -18.99
CA ASN A 99 5.88 8.86 -19.25
C ASN A 99 6.91 9.56 -18.35
N ALA A 100 6.99 9.19 -17.07
CA ALA A 100 7.98 9.72 -16.15
C ALA A 100 9.42 9.33 -16.55
N LYS A 101 9.63 8.08 -16.99
CA LYS A 101 10.92 7.62 -17.53
C LYS A 101 11.33 8.42 -18.76
N ASN A 102 10.41 8.63 -19.71
CA ASN A 102 10.66 9.46 -20.89
C ASN A 102 10.98 10.91 -20.51
N ALA A 103 10.34 11.44 -19.46
CA ALA A 103 10.63 12.78 -18.95
C ALA A 103 12.06 12.87 -18.38
N VAL A 104 12.49 11.88 -17.60
CA VAL A 104 13.88 11.77 -17.12
C VAL A 104 14.84 11.74 -18.30
N ASP A 105 14.61 10.86 -19.29
CA ASP A 105 15.47 10.73 -20.46
C ASP A 105 15.58 12.04 -21.26
N ARG A 106 14.49 12.77 -21.41
CA ARG A 106 14.46 14.03 -22.18
C ARG A 106 15.07 15.20 -21.42
N ILE A 107 14.76 15.34 -20.13
CA ILE A 107 15.12 16.51 -19.34
C ILE A 107 16.54 16.36 -18.82
N CYS A 108 16.88 15.21 -18.25
CA CYS A 108 18.21 15.01 -17.67
C CYS A 108 19.31 14.94 -18.73
N LYS A 109 19.05 14.44 -19.94
CA LYS A 109 20.04 14.49 -21.04
C LYS A 109 20.28 15.90 -21.55
N LYS A 110 19.28 16.80 -21.46
CA LYS A 110 19.43 18.22 -21.81
C LYS A 110 20.17 19.02 -20.74
N GLU A 111 20.16 18.55 -19.49
CA GLU A 111 20.87 19.17 -18.37
C GLU A 111 22.32 18.67 -18.21
N CYS A 112 22.78 17.73 -19.05
CA CYS A 112 24.20 17.39 -19.12
C CYS A 112 24.95 18.56 -19.79
N PRO A 113 25.90 19.23 -19.10
CA PRO A 113 26.82 20.17 -19.75
C PRO A 113 27.70 19.48 -20.79
#